data_AF-A0A6J4QEK9-F1
#
_entry.id   AF-A0A6J4QEK9-F1
#
_cell.length_a   1.000
_cell.length_b   1.000
_cell.length_c   1.000
_cell.angle_alpha   90.00
_cell.angle_beta   90.00
_cell.angle_gamma   90.00
#
_symmetry.space_group_name_H-M   'P 1'
#
loop_
_entity.id
_entity.type
_entity.pdbx_description
1 polymer ?
#
loop_
_entity_poly.entity_id
_entity_poly.type
_entity_poly.pdbx_seq_one_letter_code
_entity_poly.pdbx_strand_id
1 'polypeptide(L)' 'MMAEGDELATRKTFRGTHEGQFMGIPPSGRSVSMGLMDIVRICEGRVAEHWSMGDTLGMMQQLGAIPSGETP' A
#
# COMPACT_ATOMS: atom_id res chain seq x y z
N MET A 1 1.35 6.34 14.43
CA MET A 1 2.78 6.01 14.36
C MET A 1 3.21 5.63 15.76
N MET A 2 3.98 4.57 15.91
CA MET A 2 4.53 4.10 17.18
C MET A 2 6.02 3.82 17.00
N ALA A 3 6.82 4.03 18.04
CA ALA A 3 8.24 3.75 18.01
C ALA A 3 8.63 2.98 19.28
N GLU A 4 9.51 2.00 19.14
CA GLU A 4 10.07 1.21 20.23
C GLU A 4 11.52 0.83 19.87
N GLY A 5 12.48 1.14 20.75
CA GLY A 5 13.90 0.93 20.46
C GLY A 5 14.34 1.67 19.20
N ASP A 6 14.88 0.94 18.23
CA ASP A 6 15.29 1.44 16.92
C ASP A 6 14.24 1.24 15.82
N GLU A 7 13.03 0.78 16.16
CA GLU A 7 11.95 0.51 15.22
C GLU A 7 10.84 1.58 15.24
N LEU A 8 10.29 1.84 14.06
CA LEU A 8 9.17 2.76 13.82
C LEU A 8 8.06 2.03 13.04
N ALA A 9 6.91 1.86 13.67
CA ALA A 9 5.72 1.29 13.06
C ALA A 9 4.74 2.39 12.61
N THR A 10 4.20 2.25 11.41
CA THR A 10 3.20 3.16 10.84
C THR A 10 2.05 2.39 10.22
N ARG A 11 0.85 2.98 10.30
CA ARG A 11 -0.33 2.57 9.54
C ARG A 11 -0.77 3.75 8.70
N LYS A 12 -0.97 3.53 7.40
CA LYS A 12 -1.21 4.56 6.39
C LYS A 12 -2.38 4.15 5.50
N THR A 13 -2.94 5.15 4.83
CA THR A 13 -3.85 4.94 3.70
C THR A 13 -3.36 5.81 2.55
N PHE A 14 -3.01 5.18 1.43
CA PHE A 14 -2.72 5.88 0.19
C PHE A 14 -3.98 6.05 -0.62
N ARG A 15 -4.16 7.25 -1.18
CA ARG A 15 -5.23 7.57 -2.11
C ARG A 15 -4.64 8.18 -3.37
N GLY A 16 -5.21 7.83 -4.51
CA GLY A 16 -4.79 8.38 -5.80
C GLY A 16 -5.76 8.02 -6.92
N THR A 17 -5.50 8.53 -8.10
CA THR A 17 -6.23 8.19 -9.33
C THR A 17 -5.32 7.36 -10.22
N HIS A 18 -5.83 6.25 -10.77
CA HIS A 18 -5.06 5.39 -11.66
C HIS A 18 -5.00 5.98 -13.08
N GLU A 19 -4.10 6.94 -13.27
CA GLU A 19 -3.93 7.72 -14.51
C GLU A 19 -2.87 7.16 -15.46
N GLY A 20 -1.95 6.34 -14.95
CA GLY A 20 -0.90 5.68 -15.72
C GLY A 20 -0.98 4.17 -15.62
N GLN A 21 -0.25 3.45 -16.47
CA GLN A 21 -0.14 2.01 -16.36
C GLN A 21 0.56 1.62 -15.06
N PHE A 22 -0.04 0.70 -14.29
CA PHE A 22 0.51 0.23 -13.02
C PHE A 22 0.45 -1.29 -12.95
N MET A 23 1.58 -1.95 -12.65
CA MET A 23 1.69 -3.41 -12.55
C MET A 23 1.11 -4.17 -13.77
N GLY A 24 1.26 -3.61 -14.97
CA GLY A 24 0.71 -4.20 -16.20
C GLY A 24 -0.77 -3.88 -16.48
N ILE A 25 -1.45 -3.16 -15.59
CA ILE A 25 -2.86 -2.79 -15.74
C ILE A 25 -2.93 -1.42 -16.44
N PRO A 26 -3.66 -1.28 -17.57
CA PRO A 26 -3.87 -0.01 -18.23
C PRO A 26 -4.58 1.02 -17.33
N PRO A 27 -4.37 2.34 -17.53
CA PRO A 27 -4.99 3.36 -16.71
C PRO A 27 -6.51 3.23 -16.74
N SER A 28 -7.12 3.18 -15.56
CA SER A 28 -8.57 2.98 -15.41
C SER A 28 -9.32 4.28 -15.13
N GLY A 29 -8.61 5.36 -14.78
CA GLY A 29 -9.20 6.63 -14.36
C GLY A 29 -9.94 6.58 -13.01
N ARG A 30 -9.91 5.43 -12.32
CA ARG A 30 -10.61 5.24 -11.04
C ARG A 30 -9.80 5.81 -9.88
N SER A 31 -10.50 6.34 -8.89
CA SER A 31 -9.92 6.59 -7.58
C SER A 31 -9.67 5.27 -6.86
N VAL A 32 -8.50 5.18 -6.22
CA VAL A 32 -8.04 4.01 -5.48
C VAL A 32 -7.68 4.43 -4.06
N SER A 33 -7.99 3.57 -3.09
CA SER A 33 -7.57 3.69 -1.70
C SER A 33 -6.95 2.38 -1.23
N MET A 34 -5.72 2.43 -0.72
CA MET A 34 -4.98 1.25 -0.25
C MET A 34 -4.47 1.46 1.17
N GLY A 35 -4.79 0.53 2.07
CA GLY A 35 -4.19 0.47 3.40
C GLY A 35 -2.78 -0.11 3.36
N LEU A 36 -1.88 0.45 4.17
CA LEU A 36 -0.50 -0.02 4.32
C LEU A 36 -0.08 0.02 5.78
N MET A 37 0.75 -0.93 6.20
CA MET A 37 1.54 -0.85 7.41
C MET A 37 3.02 -0.99 7.07
N ASP A 38 3.86 -0.18 7.70
CA ASP A 38 5.31 -0.28 7.58
C ASP A 38 5.94 -0.40 8.96
N ILE A 39 6.98 -1.22 9.06
CA ILE A 39 7.95 -1.23 10.15
C ILE A 39 9.30 -0.82 9.56
N VAL A 40 9.94 0.18 10.13
CA VAL A 40 11.23 0.71 9.68
C VAL A 40 12.20 0.64 10.85
N ARG A 41 13.36 0.01 10.66
CA ARG A 41 14.44 0.01 11.65
C ARG A 41 15.49 1.06 11.30
N ILE A 42 15.89 1.88 12.26
CA ILE A 42 16.82 3.00 12.07
C ILE A 42 18.14 2.71 12.79
N CYS A 43 19.25 2.66 12.06
CA CYS A 43 20.59 2.53 12.63
C CYS A 43 21.43 3.75 12.22
N GLU A 44 22.10 4.39 13.19
CA GLU A 44 22.95 5.57 12.94
C GLU A 44 22.25 6.69 12.14
N GLY A 45 20.96 6.90 12.41
CA GLY A 45 20.14 7.91 11.74
C GLY A 45 19.74 7.56 10.30
N ARG A 46 19.94 6.32 9.86
CA ARG A 46 19.58 5.83 8.51
C ARG A 46 18.63 4.64 8.59
N VAL A 47 17.80 4.46 7.57
CA VAL A 47 16.97 3.26 7.42
C VAL A 47 17.88 2.05 7.17
N ALA A 48 17.88 1.11 8.11
CA ALA A 48 18.62 -0.14 8.01
C ALA A 48 17.74 -1.25 7.41
N GLU A 49 16.47 -1.32 7.81
CA GLU A 49 15.49 -2.29 7.32
C GLU A 49 14.12 -1.65 7.15
N HIS A 50 13.34 -2.19 6.22
CA HIS A 50 11.96 -1.78 5.96
C HIS A 50 11.12 -3.01 5.60
N TRP A 51 10.08 -3.24 6.39
CA TRP A 51 9.05 -4.24 6.12
C TRP A 51 7.73 -3.54 5.86
N SER A 52 6.99 -4.04 4.87
CA SER A 52 5.74 -3.43 4.43
C SER A 52 4.68 -4.49 4.17
N MET A 53 3.45 -4.18 4.56
CA MET A 53 2.27 -4.98 4.25
C MET A 53 1.16 -4.07 3.75
N GLY A 54 0.66 -4.34 2.55
CA GLY A 54 -0.38 -3.54 1.91
C GLY A 54 -1.56 -4.39 1.46
N ASP A 55 -2.73 -3.75 1.35
CA ASP A 55 -3.93 -4.34 0.76
C ASP A 55 -3.83 -4.36 -0.78
N THR A 56 -2.89 -5.15 -1.29
CA THR A 56 -2.67 -5.28 -2.73
C THR A 56 -3.88 -5.91 -3.42
N LEU A 57 -4.56 -6.87 -2.77
CA LEU A 57 -5.75 -7.51 -3.35
C LEU A 57 -6.88 -6.51 -3.53
N GLY A 58 -7.22 -5.74 -2.48
CA GLY A 58 -8.26 -4.71 -2.57
C GLY A 58 -7.90 -3.61 -3.57
N MET A 59 -6.62 -3.27 -3.71
CA MET A 59 -6.15 -2.36 -4.76
C MET A 59 -6.39 -2.96 -6.16
N MET A 60 -5.97 -4.21 -6.41
CA MET A 60 -6.15 -4.85 -7.72
C MET A 60 -7.63 -5.01 -8.11
N GLN A 61 -8.51 -5.20 -7.12
CA GLN A 61 -9.97 -5.21 -7.33
C GLN A 61 -10.51 -3.83 -7.73
N GLN A 62 -10.08 -2.76 -7.05
CA GLN A 62 -10.46 -1.38 -7.43
C GLN A 62 -9.98 -1.04 -8.85
N LEU A 63 -8.79 -1.50 -9.22
CA LEU A 63 -8.22 -1.34 -10.57
C LEU A 63 -8.95 -2.16 -11.64
N GLY A 64 -9.79 -3.14 -11.24
CA GLY A 64 -10.53 -4.02 -12.15
C GLY A 64 -9.71 -5.18 -12.71
N ALA A 65 -8.53 -5.46 -12.14
CA ALA A 65 -7.68 -6.57 -12.58
C ALA A 65 -8.12 -7.92 -11.97
N ILE A 66 -8.76 -7.89 -10.80
CA ILE A 66 -9.31 -9.06 -10.12
C ILE A 66 -10.78 -8.75 -9.80
N PRO A 67 -11.73 -9.68 -10.01
CA PRO A 67 -13.11 -9.49 -9.58
C PRO A 67 -13.22 -9.24 -8.07
N SER A 68 -14.09 -8.33 -7.65
CA SER A 68 -14.49 -8.24 -6.23
C SER A 68 -15.37 -9.45 -5.89
N GLY A 69 -15.07 -10.13 -4.80
CA GLY A 69 -15.80 -11.31 -4.32
C GLY A 69 -17.16 -10.98 -3.66
N GLU A 70 -17.81 -9.88 -4.05
CA GLU A 70 -19.17 -9.61 -3.63
C GLU A 70 -20.11 -10.53 -4.42
N THR A 71 -20.52 -11.62 -3.78
CA THR A 71 -21.71 -12.36 -4.21
C THR A 71 -22.91 -11.41 -4.13
N PRO A 72 -23.76 -11.34 -5.19
CA PRO A 72 -24.96 -10.50 -5.17
C PRO A 72 -25.93 -10.85 -4.04
#